data_AF-A0A085VIC7-F1
#
_entry.id   AF-A0A085VIC7-F1
#
_cell.length_a   1.000
_cell.length_b   1.000
_cell.length_c   1.000
_cell.angle_alpha   90.00
_cell.angle_beta   90.00
_cell.angle_gamma   90.00
#
_symmetry.space_group_name_H-M   'P 1'
#
loop_
_entity.id
_entity.type
_entity.pdbx_description
1 polymer ?
#
loop_
_entity_poly.entity_id
_entity_poly.type
_entity_poly.pdbx_seq_one_letter_code
_entity_poly.pdbx_strand_id
1 'polypeptide(L)'
;MIGKVNRVLLIIDDSGALVYGHAIVWHMSELDYYIKDWQIHSLHKWRVLYKDFSEASEVSQAILEKRFKVCKKEMDTFVVDMSFDNSELIFLEQKMDQENFNPFSNLCTWANFHYNELDTCQFESQDFLRAHMKDVETIKTKYSIDLYKYPYLLGVFTEFDPVRLEESFRGLADQQTTGYSITMQDYFNLYSGALVTIKSNDDNQKHTHSYELDENTHLVNSGFVPNFVTTTVEHDQKIIFISSFYLIKSISLNSHIISEKHIKYKDRVITQTVVDRSKFDV
;
A
#
# COMPACT_ATOMS: atom_id res chain seq x y z
N MET A 1 -13.11 -18.19 -10.37
CA MET A 1 -12.42 -17.62 -9.19
C MET A 1 -11.40 -18.64 -8.71
N ILE A 2 -10.11 -18.29 -8.67
CA ILE A 2 -8.98 -19.23 -8.43
C ILE A 2 -8.75 -19.54 -6.94
N GLY A 3 -9.63 -19.03 -6.07
CA GLY A 3 -9.62 -19.28 -4.64
C GLY A 3 -8.94 -18.16 -3.87
N LYS A 4 -8.93 -18.30 -2.54
CA LYS A 4 -8.25 -17.41 -1.61
C LYS A 4 -7.25 -18.22 -0.80
N VAL A 5 -6.15 -17.61 -0.42
CA VAL A 5 -5.12 -18.23 0.44
C VAL A 5 -4.71 -17.24 1.52
N ASN A 6 -4.10 -17.74 2.59
CA ASN A 6 -3.52 -16.91 3.64
C ASN A 6 -2.01 -16.99 3.48
N ARG A 7 -1.41 -15.96 2.88
CA ARG A 7 0.02 -15.87 2.64
C ARG A 7 0.70 -15.36 3.90
N VAL A 8 1.46 -16.24 4.54
CA VAL A 8 2.23 -15.91 5.74
C VAL A 8 3.67 -15.60 5.35
N LEU A 9 4.21 -14.52 5.89
CA LEU A 9 5.63 -14.19 5.86
C LEU A 9 6.11 -13.98 7.29
N LEU A 10 7.21 -14.62 7.67
CA LEU A 10 7.87 -14.46 8.96
C LEU A 10 9.34 -14.13 8.71
N ILE A 11 9.84 -13.14 9.41
CA ILE A 11 11.26 -12.84 9.55
C ILE A 11 11.62 -13.17 10.98
N ILE A 12 12.55 -14.09 11.16
CA ILE A 12 13.03 -14.51 12.48
C ILE A 12 14.52 -14.32 12.59
N ASP A 13 15.01 -14.17 13.81
CA ASP A 13 16.45 -14.17 14.07
C ASP A 13 17.03 -15.59 14.25
N ASP A 14 18.32 -15.68 14.57
CA ASP A 14 19.01 -16.94 14.85
C ASP A 14 18.48 -17.65 16.09
N SER A 15 17.90 -16.92 17.06
CA SER A 15 17.26 -17.49 18.24
C SER A 15 15.89 -18.10 17.94
N GLY A 16 15.29 -17.74 16.80
CA GLY A 16 13.95 -18.15 16.40
C GLY A 16 12.86 -17.20 16.88
N ALA A 17 13.24 -16.06 17.46
CA ALA A 17 12.31 -14.99 17.82
C ALA A 17 11.82 -14.25 16.57
N LEU A 18 10.57 -13.82 16.59
CA LEU A 18 10.00 -13.03 15.50
C LEU A 18 10.62 -11.63 15.49
N VAL A 19 11.17 -11.25 14.34
CA VAL A 19 11.60 -9.88 14.04
C VAL A 19 10.46 -9.09 13.41
N TYR A 20 9.70 -9.71 12.49
CA TYR A 20 8.52 -9.14 11.85
C TYR A 20 7.74 -10.26 11.16
N GLY A 21 6.41 -10.17 11.11
CA GLY A 21 5.64 -11.07 10.26
C GLY A 21 4.28 -10.52 9.87
N HIS A 22 3.67 -11.17 8.90
CA HIS A 22 2.28 -10.91 8.55
C HIS A 22 1.59 -12.14 7.96
N ALA A 23 0.26 -12.12 7.99
CA ALA A 23 -0.61 -12.95 7.18
C ALA A 23 -1.53 -12.07 6.33
N ILE A 24 -1.46 -12.25 5.01
CA ILE A 24 -2.32 -11.56 4.04
C ILE A 24 -3.35 -12.55 3.52
N VAL A 25 -4.63 -12.21 3.60
CA VAL A 25 -5.65 -12.90 2.81
C VAL A 25 -5.46 -12.50 1.35
N TRP A 26 -4.97 -13.42 0.54
CA TRP A 26 -4.65 -13.18 -0.86
C TRP A 26 -5.71 -13.81 -1.75
N HIS A 27 -6.50 -12.95 -2.40
CA HIS A 27 -7.38 -13.34 -3.50
C HIS A 27 -6.54 -13.62 -4.75
N MET A 28 -6.59 -14.87 -5.21
CA MET A 28 -5.73 -15.33 -6.31
C MET A 28 -6.36 -14.99 -7.67
N SER A 29 -5.56 -14.36 -8.53
CA SER A 29 -5.83 -14.19 -9.96
C SER A 29 -5.28 -15.38 -10.77
N GLU A 30 -5.51 -15.36 -12.09
CA GLU A 30 -4.97 -16.35 -13.05
C GLU A 30 -3.45 -16.33 -13.18
N LEU A 31 -2.81 -15.23 -12.77
CA LEU A 31 -1.37 -15.05 -12.87
C LEU A 31 -0.64 -15.39 -11.57
N ASP A 32 -1.38 -15.62 -10.49
CA ASP A 32 -0.80 -15.90 -9.18
C ASP A 32 -0.40 -17.38 -9.04
N TYR A 33 0.64 -17.61 -8.24
CA TYR A 33 1.14 -18.94 -7.91
C TYR A 33 0.95 -19.27 -6.43
N TYR A 34 0.77 -20.56 -6.14
CA TYR A 34 0.55 -21.07 -4.79
C TYR A 34 1.85 -21.62 -4.18
N ILE A 35 2.14 -21.20 -2.94
CA ILE A 35 3.35 -21.58 -2.19
C ILE A 35 2.99 -22.65 -1.16
N LYS A 36 2.92 -23.91 -1.63
CA LYS A 36 2.42 -25.04 -0.81
C LYS A 36 3.28 -25.38 0.41
N ASP A 37 4.59 -25.38 0.23
CA ASP A 37 5.56 -25.78 1.25
C ASP A 37 6.33 -24.55 1.75
N TRP A 38 6.74 -24.57 3.02
CA TRP A 38 7.54 -23.50 3.61
C TRP A 38 8.81 -23.25 2.79
N GLN A 39 8.91 -22.04 2.25
CA GLN A 39 10.13 -21.53 1.65
C GLN A 39 10.95 -20.84 2.73
N ILE A 40 12.25 -21.12 2.76
CA ILE A 40 13.17 -20.59 3.76
C ILE A 40 14.36 -19.98 3.05
N HIS A 41 14.62 -18.70 3.31
CA HIS A 41 15.75 -17.98 2.77
C HIS A 41 16.59 -17.43 3.93
N SER A 42 17.78 -18.01 4.09
CA SER A 42 18.74 -17.57 5.10
C SER A 42 19.41 -16.27 4.68
N LEU A 43 19.49 -15.33 5.62
CA LEU A 43 20.29 -14.11 5.51
C LEU A 43 21.58 -14.27 6.34
N HIS A 44 22.12 -13.19 6.91
CA HIS A 44 23.28 -13.29 7.80
C HIS A 44 22.88 -13.83 9.17
N LYS A 45 22.05 -13.11 9.93
CA LYS A 45 21.60 -13.52 11.27
C LYS A 45 20.10 -13.80 11.33
N TRP A 46 19.40 -13.58 10.23
CA TRP A 46 17.96 -13.73 10.13
C TRP A 46 17.58 -14.76 9.07
N ARG A 47 16.35 -15.23 9.14
CA ARG A 47 15.72 -16.12 8.15
C ARG A 47 14.37 -15.55 7.75
N VAL A 48 14.08 -15.59 6.46
CA VAL A 48 12.77 -15.27 5.91
C VAL A 48 12.05 -16.56 5.57
N LEU A 49 10.83 -16.70 6.07
CA LEU A 49 9.97 -17.85 5.91
C LEU A 49 8.66 -17.42 5.30
N TYR A 50 8.19 -18.15 4.29
CA TYR A 50 6.88 -17.86 3.73
C TYR A 50 6.19 -19.10 3.17
N LYS A 51 4.87 -19.11 3.27
CA LYS A 51 3.98 -20.19 2.86
C LYS A 51 2.57 -19.67 2.65
N ASP A 52 1.83 -20.30 1.74
CA ASP A 52 0.40 -20.10 1.59
C ASP A 52 -0.36 -21.22 2.34
N PHE A 53 -1.33 -20.82 3.16
CA PHE A 53 -2.29 -21.71 3.80
C PHE A 53 -3.64 -21.61 3.09
N SER A 54 -4.24 -22.75 2.76
CA SER A 54 -5.55 -22.77 2.11
C SER A 54 -6.69 -22.37 3.07
N GLU A 55 -6.54 -22.69 4.35
CA GLU A 55 -7.56 -22.44 5.37
C GLU A 55 -7.11 -21.35 6.36
N ALA A 56 -7.98 -20.37 6.61
CA ALA A 56 -7.69 -19.29 7.57
C ALA A 56 -7.53 -19.82 9.00
N SER A 57 -8.19 -20.94 9.33
CA SER A 57 -8.12 -21.56 10.65
C SER A 57 -6.70 -21.99 11.04
N GLU A 58 -5.84 -22.33 10.09
CA GLU A 58 -4.45 -22.69 10.38
C GLU A 58 -3.65 -21.50 10.90
N VAL A 59 -3.87 -20.32 10.31
CA VAL A 59 -3.27 -19.06 10.78
C VAL A 59 -3.84 -18.71 12.15
N SER A 60 -5.18 -18.67 12.29
CA SER A 60 -5.86 -18.38 13.56
C SER A 60 -5.42 -19.30 14.69
N GLN A 61 -5.22 -20.59 14.40
CA GLN A 61 -4.72 -21.54 15.38
C GLN A 61 -3.27 -21.25 15.78
N ALA A 62 -2.40 -20.89 14.84
CA ALA A 62 -1.02 -20.52 15.15
C ALA A 62 -0.94 -19.28 16.06
N ILE A 63 -1.81 -18.30 15.86
CA ILE A 63 -1.90 -17.11 16.73
C ILE A 63 -2.41 -17.48 18.12
N LEU A 64 -3.48 -18.29 18.19
CA LEU A 64 -4.04 -18.78 19.45
C LEU A 64 -3.02 -19.61 20.25
N GLU A 65 -2.27 -20.48 19.57
CA GLU A 65 -1.18 -21.27 20.15
C GLU A 65 0.08 -20.45 20.41
N LYS A 66 0.10 -19.17 20.00
CA LYS A 66 1.26 -18.25 20.06
C LYS A 66 2.49 -18.80 19.35
N ARG A 67 2.32 -19.66 18.33
CA ARG A 67 3.39 -20.46 17.71
C ARG A 67 3.09 -20.84 16.25
N PHE A 68 4.03 -20.62 15.34
CA PHE A 68 4.02 -21.25 14.02
C PHE A 68 4.89 -22.51 14.01
N LYS A 69 4.33 -23.65 13.60
CA LYS A 69 5.10 -24.87 13.32
C LYS A 69 5.60 -24.83 11.87
N VAL A 70 6.92 -24.77 11.71
CA VAL A 70 7.57 -24.77 10.41
C VAL A 70 8.13 -26.16 10.15
N CYS A 71 7.48 -26.87 9.22
CA CYS A 71 7.90 -28.20 8.78
C CYS A 71 8.43 -28.11 7.35
N LYS A 72 9.69 -28.50 7.13
CA LYS A 72 10.22 -28.76 5.78
C LYS A 72 10.32 -30.27 5.62
N LYS A 73 9.98 -30.81 4.44
CA LYS A 73 10.03 -32.26 4.15
C LYS A 73 11.36 -32.95 4.48
N GLU A 74 12.45 -32.19 4.64
CA GLU A 74 13.82 -32.68 4.82
C GLU A 74 14.51 -32.11 6.08
N MET A 75 13.82 -31.36 6.95
CA MET A 75 14.41 -30.81 8.19
C MET A 75 13.52 -31.08 9.40
N ASP A 76 14.13 -31.04 10.59
CA ASP A 76 13.41 -31.06 11.84
C ASP A 76 12.40 -29.91 11.88
N THR A 77 11.21 -30.22 12.43
CA THR A 77 10.19 -29.21 12.70
C THR A 77 10.73 -28.24 13.72
N PHE A 78 10.69 -26.94 13.41
CA PHE A 78 10.99 -25.92 14.40
C PHE A 78 9.81 -24.97 14.58
N VAL A 79 9.79 -24.31 15.74
CA VAL A 79 8.68 -23.45 16.15
C VAL A 79 9.15 -22.02 16.16
N VAL A 80 8.38 -21.15 15.52
CA VAL A 80 8.54 -19.69 15.67
C VAL A 80 7.65 -19.26 16.82
N ASP A 81 8.26 -18.61 17.82
CA ASP A 81 7.54 -18.06 18.95
C ASP A 81 6.83 -16.75 18.54
N MET A 82 5.54 -16.69 18.83
CA MET A 82 4.63 -15.57 18.58
C MET A 82 3.87 -15.24 19.87
N SER A 83 4.56 -15.31 21.01
CA SER A 83 4.00 -14.95 22.29
C SER A 83 3.76 -13.45 22.36
N PHE A 84 2.62 -13.01 21.82
CA PHE A 84 2.11 -11.64 21.91
C PHE A 84 1.13 -11.54 23.06
N ASP A 85 1.25 -10.49 23.86
CA ASP A 85 0.34 -10.22 24.97
C ASP A 85 -0.73 -9.20 24.62
N ASN A 86 -0.57 -8.47 23.52
CA ASN A 86 -1.49 -7.44 23.08
C ASN A 86 -1.92 -7.63 21.62
N SER A 87 -3.11 -7.13 21.32
CA SER A 87 -3.63 -7.03 19.96
C SER A 87 -4.43 -5.74 19.79
N GLU A 88 -4.25 -5.05 18.66
CA GLU A 88 -5.00 -3.84 18.31
C GLU A 88 -5.53 -3.93 16.87
N LEU A 89 -6.80 -3.57 16.69
CA LEU A 89 -7.44 -3.50 15.38
C LEU A 89 -7.38 -2.05 14.86
N ILE A 90 -6.65 -1.83 13.78
CA ILE A 90 -6.42 -0.51 13.18
C ILE A 90 -6.92 -0.50 11.74
N PHE A 91 -7.57 0.59 11.33
CA PHE A 91 -7.91 0.80 9.93
C PHE A 91 -6.76 1.51 9.20
N LEU A 92 -6.28 0.90 8.12
CA LEU A 92 -5.22 1.41 7.27
C LEU A 92 -5.85 2.21 6.13
N GLU A 93 -5.64 3.53 6.16
CA GLU A 93 -6.15 4.46 5.14
C GLU A 93 -5.11 4.69 4.05
N GLN A 94 -5.55 4.86 2.80
CA GLN A 94 -4.67 5.28 1.72
C GLN A 94 -4.55 6.81 1.71
N LYS A 95 -3.36 7.34 2.00
CA LYS A 95 -3.11 8.79 2.06
C LYS A 95 -1.98 9.21 1.13
N MET A 96 -2.13 10.40 0.55
CA MET A 96 -1.11 11.01 -0.33
C MET A 96 0.18 11.41 0.39
N ASP A 97 0.11 11.78 1.66
CA ASP A 97 1.24 12.25 2.48
C ASP A 97 2.10 11.11 3.06
N GLN A 98 1.63 9.87 2.94
CA GLN A 98 2.41 8.69 3.25
C GLN A 98 3.17 8.27 2.00
N GLU A 99 4.51 8.34 2.05
CA GLU A 99 5.36 7.70 1.03
C GLU A 99 4.84 6.27 0.79
N ASN A 100 4.52 5.96 -0.48
CA ASN A 100 3.98 4.69 -0.98
C ASN A 100 4.88 3.49 -0.68
N PHE A 101 5.06 3.15 0.60
CA PHE A 101 5.78 1.96 1.03
C PHE A 101 5.79 1.73 2.55
N ASN A 102 4.64 1.70 3.20
CA ASN A 102 4.48 0.72 4.27
C ASN A 102 4.14 -0.61 3.57
N PRO A 103 4.64 -1.79 3.99
CA PRO A 103 4.12 -3.08 3.49
C PRO A 103 2.57 -3.16 3.52
N PHE A 104 1.92 -2.26 4.26
CA PHE A 104 0.47 -2.16 4.38
C PHE A 104 -0.19 -0.87 3.82
N SER A 105 0.55 0.18 3.40
CA SER A 105 -0.07 1.51 3.09
C SER A 105 -0.87 1.54 1.80
N ASN A 106 -0.55 0.67 0.83
CA ASN A 106 -1.29 0.58 -0.43
C ASN A 106 -2.47 -0.38 -0.34
N LEU A 107 -2.72 -0.92 0.86
CA LEU A 107 -3.64 -2.02 1.12
C LEU A 107 -4.66 -1.52 2.13
N CYS A 108 -5.56 -0.65 1.67
CA CYS A 108 -6.59 -0.08 2.53
C CYS A 108 -7.44 -1.22 3.12
N THR A 109 -7.47 -1.35 4.45
CA THR A 109 -8.19 -2.43 5.13
C THR A 109 -8.13 -2.28 6.65
N TRP A 110 -8.93 -3.08 7.35
CA TRP A 110 -8.72 -3.38 8.77
C TRP A 110 -7.57 -4.38 8.94
N ALA A 111 -6.61 -4.02 9.80
CA ALA A 111 -5.49 -4.85 10.14
C ALA A 111 -5.44 -5.09 11.66
N ASN A 112 -5.26 -6.35 12.05
CA ASN A 112 -5.05 -6.74 13.43
C ASN A 112 -3.55 -6.85 13.70
N PHE A 113 -3.05 -6.03 14.62
CA PHE A 113 -1.65 -5.98 15.00
C PHE A 113 -1.47 -6.75 16.30
N HIS A 114 -0.62 -7.77 16.29
CA HIS A 114 -0.25 -8.56 17.46
C HIS A 114 1.18 -8.20 17.89
N TYR A 115 1.35 -7.80 19.14
CA TYR A 115 2.62 -7.29 19.65
C TYR A 115 2.75 -7.50 21.16
N ASN A 116 3.97 -7.39 21.67
CA ASN A 116 4.23 -7.24 23.10
C ASN A 116 4.36 -5.77 23.43
N GLU A 117 3.92 -5.37 24.64
CA GLU A 117 4.19 -4.02 25.13
C GLU A 117 5.69 -3.74 24.96
N LEU A 118 6.00 -2.71 24.17
CA LEU A 118 7.37 -2.24 24.01
C LEU A 118 7.77 -1.69 25.37
N ASP A 119 8.49 -2.48 26.17
CA ASP A 119 9.21 -1.98 27.32
C ASP A 119 10.07 -0.81 26.81
N THR A 120 9.71 0.40 27.25
CA THR A 120 10.27 1.75 27.01
C THR A 120 11.67 1.90 26.36
N CYS A 121 11.88 1.36 25.17
CA CYS A 121 13.21 1.27 24.54
C CYS A 121 13.22 1.72 23.07
N GLN A 122 12.77 2.95 22.80
CA GLN A 122 13.10 3.62 21.54
C GLN A 122 14.63 3.63 21.27
N PHE A 123 15.45 3.52 22.33
CA PHE A 123 16.91 3.34 22.24
C PHE A 123 17.35 1.93 21.81
N GLU A 124 16.63 0.84 22.15
CA GLU A 124 17.03 -0.52 21.75
C GLU A 124 16.69 -0.81 20.29
N SER A 125 15.59 -0.27 19.75
CA SER A 125 15.20 -0.52 18.36
C SER A 125 16.27 -0.04 17.36
N GLN A 126 16.85 1.15 17.55
CA GLN A 126 17.86 1.70 16.65
C GLN A 126 19.20 0.96 16.75
N ASP A 127 19.61 0.59 17.97
CA ASP A 127 20.86 -0.16 18.17
C ASP A 127 20.73 -1.60 17.66
N PHE A 128 19.56 -2.23 17.82
CA PHE A 128 19.22 -3.50 17.20
C PHE A 128 19.30 -3.41 15.67
N LEU A 129 18.63 -2.43 15.05
CA LEU A 129 18.66 -2.23 13.61
C LEU A 129 20.08 -1.97 13.07
N ARG A 130 20.91 -1.22 13.82
CA ARG A 130 22.32 -1.00 13.45
C ARG A 130 23.14 -2.29 13.55
N ALA A 131 22.96 -3.07 14.62
CA ALA A 131 23.64 -4.36 14.80
C ALA A 131 23.27 -5.40 13.72
N HIS A 132 22.10 -5.23 13.09
CA HIS A 132 21.56 -6.10 12.05
C HIS A 132 21.46 -5.42 10.66
N MET A 133 22.22 -4.34 10.43
CA MET A 133 22.10 -3.49 9.22
C MET A 133 22.11 -4.27 7.90
N LYS A 134 22.98 -5.28 7.76
CA LYS A 134 23.07 -6.08 6.53
C LYS A 134 21.77 -6.85 6.24
N ASP A 135 21.14 -7.40 7.28
CA ASP A 135 19.90 -8.14 7.14
C ASP A 135 18.74 -7.17 6.88
N VAL A 136 18.67 -6.05 7.60
CA VAL A 136 17.67 -4.99 7.40
C VAL A 136 17.68 -4.45 5.97
N GLU A 137 18.86 -4.12 5.42
CA GLU A 137 18.98 -3.63 4.04
C GLU A 137 18.61 -4.70 3.01
N THR A 138 18.91 -5.97 3.30
CA THR A 138 18.50 -7.08 2.43
C THR A 138 16.98 -7.24 2.44
N ILE A 139 16.35 -7.13 3.61
CA ILE A 139 14.90 -7.19 3.77
C ILE A 139 14.21 -6.05 3.02
N LYS A 140 14.70 -4.82 3.18
CA LYS A 140 14.22 -3.65 2.45
C LYS A 140 14.28 -3.85 0.94
N THR A 141 15.44 -4.29 0.42
CA THR A 141 15.68 -4.39 -1.02
C THR A 141 14.92 -5.55 -1.66
N LYS A 142 14.81 -6.70 -0.99
CA LYS A 142 14.23 -7.92 -1.59
C LYS A 142 12.74 -8.11 -1.29
N TYR A 143 12.30 -7.67 -0.12
CA TYR A 143 10.96 -7.93 0.38
C TYR A 143 10.17 -6.68 0.67
N SER A 144 10.74 -5.50 0.35
CA SER A 144 9.98 -4.28 0.37
C SER A 144 9.49 -3.89 1.79
N ILE A 145 10.27 -4.24 2.81
CA ILE A 145 9.97 -3.95 4.22
C ILE A 145 11.08 -3.05 4.79
N ASP A 146 10.76 -1.78 5.06
CA ASP A 146 11.73 -0.80 5.57
C ASP A 146 11.62 -0.64 7.10
N LEU A 147 12.35 -1.48 7.84
CA LEU A 147 12.34 -1.44 9.30
C LEU A 147 13.06 -0.20 9.88
N TYR A 148 13.91 0.49 9.11
CA TYR A 148 14.51 1.76 9.55
C TYR A 148 13.48 2.87 9.58
N LYS A 149 12.62 2.90 8.55
CA LYS A 149 11.54 3.88 8.44
C LYS A 149 10.36 3.54 9.36
N TYR A 150 10.09 2.26 9.58
CA TYR A 150 8.97 1.78 10.40
C TYR A 150 9.44 0.86 11.55
N PRO A 151 10.22 1.39 12.51
CA PRO A 151 10.78 0.58 13.60
C PRO A 151 9.71 0.02 14.54
N TYR A 152 8.49 0.58 14.55
CA TYR A 152 7.35 0.06 15.32
C TYR A 152 6.86 -1.30 14.81
N LEU A 153 7.29 -1.76 13.62
CA LEU A 153 6.97 -3.10 13.10
C LEU A 153 7.87 -4.20 13.66
N LEU A 154 8.91 -3.85 14.43
CA LEU A 154 9.79 -4.82 15.06
C LEU A 154 9.02 -5.62 16.12
N GLY A 155 9.13 -6.94 16.05
CA GLY A 155 8.44 -7.88 16.94
C GLY A 155 6.93 -7.94 16.74
N VAL A 156 6.42 -7.41 15.62
CA VAL A 156 4.98 -7.36 15.32
C VAL A 156 4.60 -8.45 14.32
N PHE A 157 3.44 -9.07 14.55
CA PHE A 157 2.75 -9.88 13.56
C PHE A 157 1.43 -9.21 13.16
N THR A 158 1.19 -9.03 11.86
CA THR A 158 0.00 -8.32 11.36
C THR A 158 -0.88 -9.23 10.49
N GLU A 159 -2.19 -9.26 10.76
CA GLU A 159 -3.17 -9.95 9.93
C GLU A 159 -4.09 -8.97 9.24
N PHE A 160 -4.31 -9.15 7.95
CA PHE A 160 -5.20 -8.27 7.20
C PHE A 160 -5.68 -8.90 5.89
N ASP A 161 -6.83 -8.40 5.44
CA ASP A 161 -7.46 -8.75 4.17
C ASP A 161 -7.52 -7.49 3.28
N PRO A 162 -6.51 -7.27 2.43
CA PRO A 162 -6.39 -6.03 1.68
C PRO A 162 -7.58 -5.84 0.73
N VAL A 163 -8.24 -4.68 0.82
CA VAL A 163 -9.28 -4.33 -0.14
C VAL A 163 -8.63 -4.01 -1.48
N ARG A 164 -9.22 -4.56 -2.55
CA ARG A 164 -8.72 -4.44 -3.92
C ARG A 164 -9.66 -3.55 -4.74
N LEU A 165 -9.87 -2.35 -4.21
CA LEU A 165 -10.52 -1.26 -4.90
C LEU A 165 -9.47 -0.31 -5.44
N GLU A 166 -9.63 0.13 -6.68
CA GLU A 166 -8.83 1.20 -7.26
C GLU A 166 -9.71 2.39 -7.60
N GLU A 167 -9.25 3.57 -7.17
CA GLU A 167 -9.89 4.84 -7.44
C GLU A 167 -9.15 5.56 -8.57
N SER A 168 -9.88 5.92 -9.63
CA SER A 168 -9.42 6.86 -10.65
C SER A 168 -10.21 8.15 -10.53
N PHE A 169 -9.52 9.24 -10.27
CA PHE A 169 -10.13 10.55 -10.08
C PHE A 169 -9.51 11.59 -11.02
N ARG A 170 -10.34 12.43 -11.64
CA ARG A 170 -9.89 13.52 -12.50
C ARG A 170 -10.77 14.75 -12.35
N GLY A 171 -10.16 15.92 -12.15
CA GLY A 171 -10.86 17.20 -12.16
C GLY A 171 -11.27 17.61 -13.57
N LEU A 172 -12.44 18.25 -13.68
CA LEU A 172 -13.03 18.72 -14.92
C LEU A 172 -13.37 20.20 -14.79
N ALA A 173 -12.81 21.03 -15.67
CA ALA A 173 -13.12 22.45 -15.78
C ALA A 173 -13.38 22.78 -17.25
N ASP A 174 -14.63 22.60 -17.69
CA ASP A 174 -15.08 23.00 -19.03
C ASP A 174 -16.38 23.82 -18.96
N GLN A 175 -16.91 24.21 -20.12
CA GLN A 175 -18.11 25.06 -20.20
C GLN A 175 -19.40 24.36 -19.74
N GLN A 176 -19.43 23.03 -19.70
CA GLN A 176 -20.62 22.24 -19.40
C GLN A 176 -20.57 21.63 -17.98
N THR A 177 -19.38 21.30 -17.49
CA THR A 177 -19.16 20.68 -16.18
C THR A 177 -17.96 21.30 -15.48
N THR A 178 -18.19 21.77 -14.26
CA THR A 178 -17.12 22.17 -13.33
C THR A 178 -17.19 21.26 -12.12
N GLY A 179 -16.25 20.33 -12.02
CA GLY A 179 -16.26 19.30 -10.98
C GLY A 179 -15.22 18.23 -11.21
N TYR A 180 -15.66 16.98 -11.28
CA TYR A 180 -14.78 15.84 -11.44
C TYR A 180 -15.47 14.62 -12.04
N SER A 181 -14.66 13.73 -12.61
CA SER A 181 -15.01 12.36 -12.94
C SER A 181 -14.33 11.40 -11.98
N ILE A 182 -15.06 10.37 -11.55
CA ILE A 182 -14.51 9.28 -10.74
C ILE A 182 -14.92 7.92 -11.32
N THR A 183 -14.01 6.97 -11.25
CA THR A 183 -14.28 5.55 -11.51
C THR A 183 -13.71 4.75 -10.34
N MET A 184 -14.48 3.80 -9.82
CA MET A 184 -14.02 2.84 -8.82
C MET A 184 -14.02 1.45 -9.45
N GLN A 185 -12.91 0.74 -9.37
CA GLN A 185 -12.80 -0.62 -9.89
C GLN A 185 -12.70 -1.63 -8.74
N ASP A 186 -13.55 -2.65 -8.76
CA ASP A 186 -13.47 -3.80 -7.86
C ASP A 186 -12.85 -5.00 -8.60
N TYR A 187 -11.55 -5.19 -8.40
CA TYR A 187 -10.78 -6.21 -9.11
C TYR A 187 -11.33 -7.63 -8.99
N PHE A 188 -12.07 -7.93 -7.93
CA PHE A 188 -12.58 -9.28 -7.66
C PHE A 188 -14.11 -9.34 -7.62
N ASN A 189 -14.81 -8.23 -7.87
CA ASN A 189 -16.27 -8.12 -7.78
C ASN A 189 -16.82 -8.66 -6.44
N LEU A 190 -16.18 -8.29 -5.33
CA LEU A 190 -16.50 -8.78 -3.99
C LEU A 190 -17.48 -7.89 -3.23
N TYR A 191 -17.65 -6.63 -3.65
CA TYR A 191 -18.34 -5.60 -2.86
C TYR A 191 -19.58 -5.03 -3.56
N SER A 192 -20.32 -5.89 -4.30
CA SER A 192 -21.58 -5.49 -4.94
C SER A 192 -22.57 -4.96 -3.91
N GLY A 193 -23.17 -3.80 -4.19
CA GLY A 193 -24.07 -3.12 -3.26
C GLY A 193 -23.38 -2.24 -2.22
N ALA A 194 -22.06 -2.10 -2.25
CA ALA A 194 -21.34 -1.15 -1.40
C ALA A 194 -21.75 0.30 -1.72
N LEU A 195 -21.74 1.17 -0.72
CA LEU A 195 -22.01 2.60 -0.86
C LEU A 195 -20.70 3.38 -0.94
N VAL A 196 -20.49 4.09 -2.05
CA VAL A 196 -19.39 5.03 -2.21
C VAL A 196 -19.86 6.42 -1.76
N THR A 197 -19.06 7.11 -0.94
CA THR A 197 -19.28 8.50 -0.54
C THR A 197 -18.01 9.30 -0.74
N ILE A 198 -18.13 10.39 -1.50
CA ILE A 198 -17.04 11.28 -1.85
C ILE A 198 -17.29 12.64 -1.21
N LYS A 199 -16.31 13.13 -0.47
CA LYS A 199 -16.28 14.48 0.08
C LYS A 199 -15.21 15.28 -0.65
N SER A 200 -15.65 16.29 -1.39
CA SER A 200 -14.79 17.15 -2.20
C SER A 200 -14.68 18.52 -1.55
N ASN A 201 -13.47 19.05 -1.47
CA ASN A 201 -13.17 20.31 -0.80
C ASN A 201 -12.27 21.20 -1.67
N ASP A 202 -12.60 22.47 -1.72
CA ASP A 202 -11.83 23.59 -2.27
C ASP A 202 -11.88 24.70 -1.20
N ASP A 203 -10.89 25.59 -1.09
CA ASP A 203 -10.62 26.38 0.13
C ASP A 203 -11.85 27.00 0.84
N ASN A 204 -12.91 27.33 0.09
CA ASN A 204 -14.18 27.85 0.62
C ASN A 204 -15.44 27.05 0.21
N GLN A 205 -15.31 25.92 -0.49
CA GLN A 205 -16.41 25.17 -1.08
C GLN A 205 -16.33 23.69 -0.73
N LYS A 206 -17.47 23.09 -0.39
CA LYS A 206 -17.57 21.66 -0.08
C LYS A 206 -18.71 21.04 -0.87
N HIS A 207 -18.49 19.81 -1.33
CA HIS A 207 -19.50 19.01 -2.01
C HIS A 207 -19.45 17.58 -1.49
N THR A 208 -20.61 16.92 -1.45
CA THR A 208 -20.70 15.50 -1.11
C THR A 208 -21.54 14.79 -2.14
N HIS A 209 -21.02 13.66 -2.63
CA HIS A 209 -21.69 12.83 -3.62
C HIS A 209 -21.63 11.38 -3.15
N SER A 210 -22.73 10.64 -3.33
CA SER A 210 -22.79 9.22 -2.98
C SER A 210 -23.52 8.45 -4.07
N TYR A 211 -23.04 7.23 -4.33
CA TYR A 211 -23.60 6.31 -5.30
C TYR A 211 -23.29 4.86 -4.89
N GLU A 212 -24.05 3.91 -5.42
CA GLU A 212 -23.77 2.48 -5.25
C GLU A 212 -22.55 2.09 -6.08
N LEU A 213 -21.63 1.32 -5.51
CA LEU A 213 -20.39 0.91 -6.17
C LEU A 213 -20.72 0.17 -7.47
N ASP A 214 -20.29 0.78 -8.57
CA ASP A 214 -20.31 0.21 -9.91
C ASP A 214 -19.02 0.60 -10.64
N GLU A 215 -18.71 -0.10 -11.74
CA GLU A 215 -17.51 0.16 -12.54
C GLU A 215 -17.71 1.29 -13.57
N ASN A 216 -18.83 2.03 -13.54
CA ASN A 216 -19.07 3.12 -14.47
C ASN A 216 -18.28 4.36 -14.04
N THR A 217 -17.97 5.22 -15.02
CA THR A 217 -17.46 6.55 -14.72
C THR A 217 -18.61 7.48 -14.33
N HIS A 218 -18.55 8.03 -13.13
CA HIS A 218 -19.50 9.01 -12.62
C HIS A 218 -18.99 10.43 -12.87
N LEU A 219 -19.81 11.25 -13.52
CA LEU A 219 -19.54 12.68 -13.73
C LEU A 219 -20.28 13.50 -12.67
N VAL A 220 -19.51 14.20 -11.83
CA VAL A 220 -20.04 15.00 -10.73
C VAL A 220 -19.82 16.48 -11.01
N ASN A 221 -20.92 17.23 -11.15
CA ASN A 221 -20.89 18.68 -11.30
C ASN A 221 -21.00 19.36 -9.93
N SER A 222 -19.87 19.53 -9.24
CA SER A 222 -19.79 20.17 -7.92
C SER A 222 -19.78 21.70 -7.98
N GLY A 223 -19.71 22.31 -9.17
CA GLY A 223 -19.56 23.75 -9.37
C GLY A 223 -18.12 24.27 -9.21
N PHE A 224 -17.19 23.42 -8.78
CA PHE A 224 -15.77 23.73 -8.61
C PHE A 224 -14.92 22.47 -8.78
N VAL A 225 -13.67 22.63 -9.24
CA VAL A 225 -12.69 21.54 -9.22
C VAL A 225 -12.08 21.46 -7.82
N PRO A 226 -12.16 20.32 -7.11
CA PRO A 226 -11.65 20.22 -5.74
C PRO A 226 -10.13 20.33 -5.65
N ASN A 227 -9.64 20.91 -4.55
CA ASN A 227 -8.24 20.83 -4.12
C ASN A 227 -7.95 19.49 -3.44
N PHE A 228 -8.94 18.96 -2.70
CA PHE A 228 -8.80 17.77 -1.87
C PHE A 228 -10.06 16.92 -1.93
N VAL A 229 -9.88 15.61 -1.94
CA VAL A 229 -10.95 14.62 -2.01
C VAL A 229 -10.71 13.53 -1.00
N THR A 230 -11.76 13.16 -0.28
CA THR A 230 -11.83 11.95 0.54
C THR A 230 -12.91 11.05 -0.03
N THR A 231 -12.56 9.81 -0.34
CA THR A 231 -13.51 8.79 -0.76
C THR A 231 -13.61 7.72 0.32
N THR A 232 -14.83 7.33 0.65
CA THR A 232 -15.13 6.28 1.63
C THR A 232 -16.06 5.27 0.98
N VAL A 233 -15.75 3.99 1.11
CA VAL A 233 -16.62 2.90 0.67
C VAL A 233 -17.06 2.09 1.88
N GLU A 234 -18.37 1.90 2.00
CA GLU A 234 -19.02 1.13 3.04
C GLU A 234 -19.72 -0.09 2.45
N HIS A 235 -19.47 -1.27 3.01
CA HIS A 235 -20.14 -2.52 2.65
C HIS A 235 -20.57 -3.23 3.94
N ASP A 236 -21.83 -3.70 4.00
CA ASP A 236 -22.40 -4.33 5.19
C ASP A 236 -22.22 -3.52 6.50
N GLN A 237 -22.46 -2.20 6.43
CA GLN A 237 -22.31 -1.28 7.57
C GLN A 237 -20.88 -1.14 8.10
N LYS A 238 -19.87 -1.55 7.32
CA LYS A 238 -18.46 -1.44 7.66
C LYS A 238 -17.74 -0.64 6.59
N ILE A 239 -16.88 0.27 7.03
CA ILE A 239 -15.94 0.92 6.13
C ILE A 239 -14.90 -0.11 5.69
N ILE A 240 -14.80 -0.27 4.38
CA ILE A 240 -13.84 -1.17 3.73
C ILE A 240 -12.73 -0.39 3.03
N PHE A 241 -12.99 0.86 2.63
CA PHE A 241 -12.01 1.68 1.93
C PHE A 241 -12.10 3.14 2.33
N ILE A 242 -10.95 3.78 2.55
CA ILE A 242 -10.81 5.21 2.69
C ILE A 242 -9.58 5.65 1.90
N SER A 243 -9.77 6.61 1.00
CA SER A 243 -8.69 7.33 0.34
C SER A 243 -8.77 8.83 0.65
N SER A 244 -7.63 9.51 0.61
CA SER A 244 -7.55 10.97 0.78
C SER A 244 -6.41 11.56 -0.03
N PHE A 245 -6.75 12.37 -1.04
CA PHE A 245 -5.82 12.87 -2.05
C PHE A 245 -6.02 14.36 -2.35
N TYR A 246 -4.91 15.05 -2.62
CA TYR A 246 -4.92 16.37 -3.23
C TYR A 246 -4.90 16.25 -4.75
N LEU A 247 -5.65 17.13 -5.41
CA LEU A 247 -5.67 17.20 -6.86
C LEU A 247 -4.71 18.26 -7.36
N ILE A 248 -3.82 17.88 -8.28
CA ILE A 248 -3.00 18.84 -9.01
C ILE A 248 -3.87 19.50 -10.08
N LYS A 249 -4.22 20.78 -9.87
CA LYS A 249 -5.08 21.54 -10.77
C LYS A 249 -4.37 22.04 -12.04
N SER A 250 -3.09 22.40 -11.92
CA SER A 250 -2.29 22.90 -13.03
C SER A 250 -0.82 22.63 -12.81
N ILE A 251 -0.12 22.20 -13.86
CA ILE A 251 1.35 22.16 -13.91
C ILE A 251 1.77 23.21 -14.94
N SER A 252 2.49 24.23 -14.50
CA SER A 252 2.96 25.32 -15.36
C SER A 252 4.43 25.11 -15.68
N LEU A 253 4.72 24.57 -16.87
CA LEU A 253 6.09 24.37 -17.33
C LEU A 253 6.57 25.62 -18.09
N ASN A 254 7.57 26.31 -17.53
CA ASN A 254 8.20 27.44 -18.19
C ASN A 254 9.57 27.03 -18.73
N SER A 255 9.75 27.13 -20.05
CA SER A 255 11.05 26.91 -20.68
C SER A 255 11.65 28.24 -21.14
N HIS A 256 12.84 28.58 -20.65
CA HIS A 256 13.58 29.72 -21.16
C HIS A 256 14.31 29.37 -22.46
N ILE A 257 13.91 30.00 -23.57
CA ILE A 257 14.63 29.94 -24.84
C ILE A 257 15.94 30.74 -24.68
N ILE A 258 17.09 30.07 -24.76
CA ILE A 258 18.40 30.74 -24.62
C ILE A 258 18.84 31.35 -25.96
N SER A 259 18.52 30.69 -27.08
CA SER A 259 18.86 31.22 -28.39
C SER A 259 17.94 30.69 -29.47
N GLU A 260 17.61 31.59 -30.40
CA GLU A 260 16.90 31.29 -31.63
C GLU A 260 17.83 31.62 -32.79
N LYS A 261 18.11 30.62 -33.64
CA LYS A 261 18.92 30.80 -34.84
C LYS A 261 18.05 30.57 -36.06
N HIS A 262 17.86 31.61 -36.85
CA HIS A 262 17.22 31.51 -38.15
C HIS A 262 18.27 31.15 -39.20
N ILE A 263 18.12 29.96 -39.79
CA ILE A 263 18.96 29.50 -40.89
C ILE A 263 18.14 29.63 -42.17
N LYS A 264 18.55 30.54 -43.06
CA LYS A 264 17.98 30.63 -44.41
C LYS A 264 18.62 29.58 -45.31
N TYR A 265 17.80 28.70 -45.89
CA TYR A 265 18.23 27.74 -46.90
C TYR A 265 17.26 27.78 -48.09
N LYS A 266 17.75 28.22 -49.24
CA LYS A 266 16.93 28.57 -50.41
C LYS A 266 15.84 29.60 -50.00
N ASP A 267 14.59 29.40 -50.42
CA ASP A 267 13.46 30.28 -50.11
C ASP A 267 12.77 29.97 -48.78
N ARG A 268 13.41 29.21 -47.88
CA ARG A 268 12.83 28.82 -46.57
C ARG A 268 13.69 29.34 -45.42
N VAL A 269 13.02 29.79 -44.37
CA VAL A 269 13.64 30.08 -43.07
C VAL A 269 13.38 28.87 -42.17
N ILE A 270 14.46 28.23 -41.73
CA ILE A 270 14.40 27.17 -40.72
C ILE A 270 14.76 27.83 -39.38
N THR A 271 13.84 27.78 -38.43
CA THR A 271 14.09 28.23 -37.05
C THR A 271 14.62 27.05 -36.24
N GLN A 272 15.84 27.19 -35.72
CA GLN A 272 16.41 26.25 -34.76
C GLN A 272 16.42 26.90 -33.37
N THR A 273 15.73 26.26 -32.43
CA THR A 273 15.60 26.74 -31.04
C THR A 273 16.46 25.87 -30.13
N VAL A 274 17.30 26.51 -29.30
CA VAL A 274 18.07 25.83 -28.24
C VAL A 274 17.52 26.26 -26.88
N VAL A 275 17.10 25.28 -26.08
CA VAL A 275 16.45 25.47 -24.77
C VAL A 275 17.43 25.15 -23.65
N ASP A 276 17.40 25.91 -22.56
CA ASP A 276 18.16 25.60 -21.36
C ASP A 276 17.51 24.42 -20.63
N ARG A 277 18.18 23.27 -20.60
CA ARG A 277 17.69 22.13 -19.82
C ARG A 277 17.97 22.25 -18.33
N SER A 278 18.87 23.16 -17.93
CA SER A 278 19.24 23.36 -16.52
C SER A 278 18.33 24.35 -15.77
N LYS A 279 17.43 25.03 -16.49
CA LYS A 279 16.42 25.96 -15.96
C LYS A 279 15.00 25.43 -16.20
N PHE A 280 14.85 24.12 -16.10
CA PHE A 280 13.53 23.50 -16.04
C PHE A 280 13.02 23.69 -14.61
N ASP A 281 12.20 24.71 -14.39
CA ASP A 281 11.45 24.85 -13.15
C ASP A 281 10.14 24.06 -13.29
N VAL A 282 9.90 23.12 -12.36
CA VAL A 282 8.68 22.30 -12.24
C VAL A 282 7.82 22.86 -11.13
#